data_AF-A0A2V7KSR5-F1
#
_entry.id   AF-A0A2V7KSR5-F1
#
_cell.length_a   1.000
_cell.length_b   1.000
_cell.length_c   1.000
_cell.angle_alpha   90.00
_cell.angle_beta   90.00
_cell.angle_gamma   90.00
#
_symmetry.space_group_name_H-M   'P 1'
#
loop_
_entity.id
_entity.type
_entity.pdbx_description
1 polymer ?
#
loop_
_entity_poly.entity_id
_entity_poly.type
_entity_poly.pdbx_seq_one_letter_code
_entity_poly.pdbx_strand_id
1 'polypeptide(L)'
;MGIFLYKAASVLTLLQNPQNPHPDSVRAGLWAKVTADSTDASAWLELGLAYLDRNADYHAHKKPVTVDTVMAHATLDTAQLAFDRAARLSTGTRTADSARVYRVYAYGERAAIDWETAGTSAATLAWHAVPEDLKLPPVLEELGENLLRACPHQGILFTAGETDTQAAWYLRFARGLRPDLMIVPFERWRGDSVLRNRVLREMKTRDPSLRALSQARAVCASMAFERPPDERTVKWNKRPLVWVTGNETKADRVPPQDFVFAALKQAVDEHDTWTPPVTAIYRRSVVNFGGLCKAFETFELGDEVGCR
;
A
#
# COMPACT_ATOMS: atom_id res chain seq x y z
N MET A 1 -54.51 -42.66 -36.92
CA MET A 1 -53.29 -43.48 -36.80
C MET A 1 -52.14 -42.74 -37.45
N GLY A 2 -51.00 -42.60 -36.76
CA GLY A 2 -49.75 -42.00 -37.27
C GLY A 2 -49.55 -40.53 -36.87
N ILE A 3 -49.21 -40.22 -35.61
CA ILE A 3 -47.84 -39.99 -35.08
C ILE A 3 -47.14 -38.77 -35.73
N PHE A 4 -47.26 -37.62 -35.07
CA PHE A 4 -46.38 -36.45 -35.26
C PHE A 4 -45.30 -36.45 -34.18
N LEU A 5 -44.05 -36.40 -34.62
CA LEU A 5 -42.86 -36.09 -33.82
C LEU A 5 -42.84 -34.58 -33.53
N TYR A 6 -42.75 -34.18 -32.25
CA TYR A 6 -42.13 -32.90 -31.89
C TYR A 6 -41.44 -32.99 -30.52
N LYS A 7 -40.11 -33.14 -30.61
CA LYS A 7 -39.03 -32.66 -29.72
C LYS A 7 -39.43 -32.29 -28.28
N ALA A 8 -39.18 -33.21 -27.35
CA ALA A 8 -38.82 -32.87 -25.98
C ALA A 8 -37.36 -32.39 -25.97
N ALA A 9 -37.16 -31.06 -26.07
CA ALA A 9 -35.89 -30.43 -25.72
C ALA A 9 -35.90 -30.17 -24.20
N SER A 10 -35.47 -31.16 -23.43
CA SER A 10 -35.28 -31.03 -21.99
C SER A 10 -33.80 -30.82 -21.68
N VAL A 11 -33.47 -29.55 -21.43
CA VAL A 11 -32.60 -29.05 -20.35
C VAL A 11 -31.42 -29.93 -19.97
N LEU A 12 -30.22 -29.56 -20.45
CA LEU A 12 -28.95 -29.79 -19.74
C LEU A 12 -27.85 -28.88 -20.29
N THR A 13 -28.11 -27.57 -20.37
CA THR A 13 -27.03 -26.60 -20.32
C THR A 13 -26.62 -26.44 -18.87
N LEU A 14 -25.58 -27.20 -18.51
CA LEU A 14 -24.77 -27.02 -17.32
C LEU A 14 -24.52 -25.53 -17.09
N LEU A 15 -25.07 -25.02 -15.98
CA LEU A 15 -24.53 -23.87 -15.28
C LEU A 15 -23.08 -24.21 -14.90
N GLN A 16 -22.14 -23.95 -15.80
CA GLN A 16 -20.75 -23.74 -15.42
C GLN A 16 -20.73 -22.42 -14.65
N ASN A 17 -21.02 -22.52 -13.36
CA ASN A 17 -20.64 -21.49 -12.41
C ASN A 17 -19.12 -21.32 -12.60
N PRO A 18 -18.59 -20.13 -12.95
CA PRO A 18 -17.15 -19.94 -12.94
C PRO A 18 -16.69 -20.17 -11.50
N GLN A 19 -16.19 -21.37 -11.21
CA GLN A 19 -15.48 -21.62 -9.98
C GLN A 19 -14.28 -20.70 -10.03
N ASN A 20 -14.27 -19.67 -9.18
CA ASN A 20 -13.08 -18.87 -8.99
C ASN A 20 -11.93 -19.85 -8.70
N PRO A 21 -10.86 -19.83 -9.51
CA PRO A 21 -9.78 -20.79 -9.35
C PRO A 21 -9.19 -20.63 -7.95
N HIS A 22 -8.93 -21.77 -7.29
CA HIS A 22 -8.31 -21.78 -5.96
C HIS A 22 -6.96 -21.05 -6.02
N PRO A 23 -6.57 -20.21 -5.04
CA PRO A 23 -5.29 -19.48 -5.09
C PRO A 23 -4.05 -20.36 -5.37
N ASP A 24 -4.04 -21.60 -4.85
CA ASP A 24 -2.98 -22.57 -5.15
C ASP A 24 -2.99 -23.04 -6.61
N SER A 25 -4.16 -23.16 -7.24
CA SER A 25 -4.27 -23.51 -8.67
C SER A 25 -3.81 -22.37 -9.57
N VAL A 26 -4.06 -21.11 -9.19
CA VAL A 26 -3.54 -19.93 -9.90
C VAL A 26 -2.02 -19.90 -9.85
N ARG A 27 -1.43 -20.05 -8.65
CA ARG A 27 0.04 -20.12 -8.50
C ARG A 27 0.66 -21.29 -9.24
N ALA A 28 0.05 -22.47 -9.20
CA ALA A 28 0.51 -23.63 -9.96
C ALA A 28 0.51 -23.37 -11.47
N GLY A 29 -0.53 -22.70 -11.98
CA GLY A 29 -0.61 -22.26 -13.37
C GLY A 29 0.48 -21.25 -13.74
N LEU A 30 0.75 -20.27 -12.88
CA LEU A 30 1.81 -19.29 -13.07
C LEU A 30 3.20 -19.95 -13.07
N TRP A 31 3.45 -20.90 -12.17
CA TRP A 31 4.67 -21.70 -12.18
C TRP A 31 4.82 -22.53 -13.45
N ALA A 32 3.75 -23.17 -13.92
CA ALA A 32 3.77 -23.91 -15.19
C ALA A 32 4.10 -22.98 -16.36
N LYS A 33 3.57 -21.75 -16.37
CA LYS A 33 3.84 -20.74 -17.39
C LYS A 33 5.31 -20.32 -17.40
N VAL A 34 5.88 -19.93 -16.26
CA VAL A 34 7.32 -19.55 -16.20
C VAL A 34 8.27 -20.74 -16.37
N THR A 35 7.80 -21.97 -16.14
CA THR A 35 8.58 -23.19 -16.43
C THR A 35 8.59 -23.48 -17.92
N ALA A 36 7.45 -23.30 -18.60
CA ALA A 36 7.33 -23.47 -20.04
C ALA A 36 8.09 -22.38 -20.81
N ASP A 37 8.04 -21.13 -20.32
CA ASP A 37 8.82 -20.01 -20.85
C ASP A 37 9.45 -19.20 -19.71
N SER A 38 10.70 -19.52 -19.39
CA SER A 38 11.46 -18.82 -18.34
C SER A 38 11.89 -17.39 -18.72
N THR A 39 11.62 -16.95 -19.95
CA THR A 39 11.91 -15.62 -20.47
C THR A 39 10.69 -14.69 -20.51
N ASP A 40 9.49 -15.20 -20.21
CA ASP A 40 8.27 -14.39 -20.10
C ASP A 40 8.30 -13.50 -18.83
N ALA A 41 8.79 -12.27 -19.00
CA ALA A 41 8.89 -11.28 -17.93
C ALA A 41 7.53 -10.94 -17.29
N SER A 42 6.45 -10.95 -18.07
CA SER A 42 5.10 -10.64 -17.58
C SER A 42 4.57 -11.78 -16.69
N ALA A 43 4.82 -13.03 -17.07
CA ALA A 43 4.49 -14.18 -16.22
C ALA A 43 5.27 -14.16 -14.90
N TRP A 44 6.54 -13.76 -14.92
CA TRP A 44 7.32 -13.56 -13.70
C TRP A 44 6.75 -12.44 -12.82
N LEU A 45 6.31 -11.33 -13.41
CA LEU A 45 5.66 -10.25 -12.65
C LEU A 45 4.35 -10.74 -12.00
N GLU A 46 3.50 -11.43 -12.74
CA GLU A 46 2.24 -12.02 -12.24
C GLU A 46 2.49 -13.03 -11.10
N LEU A 47 3.51 -13.88 -11.24
CA LEU A 47 3.92 -14.81 -10.20
C LEU A 47 4.34 -14.08 -8.93
N GLY A 48 5.17 -13.03 -9.05
CA GLY A 48 5.60 -12.23 -7.91
C GLY A 48 4.41 -11.57 -7.19
N LEU A 49 3.47 -10.99 -7.94
CA LEU A 49 2.25 -10.41 -7.38
C LEU A 49 1.40 -11.44 -6.65
N ALA A 50 1.24 -12.66 -7.18
CA ALA A 50 0.49 -13.71 -6.54
C ALA A 50 1.12 -14.20 -5.22
N TYR A 51 2.45 -14.14 -5.10
CA TYR A 51 3.15 -14.44 -3.84
C TYR A 51 3.11 -13.27 -2.85
N LEU A 52 3.19 -12.02 -3.34
CA LEU A 52 3.02 -10.84 -2.50
C LEU A 52 1.60 -10.79 -1.90
N ASP A 53 0.57 -11.05 -2.71
CA ASP A 53 -0.83 -11.15 -2.27
C ASP A 53 -1.05 -12.30 -1.28
N ARG A 54 -0.42 -13.47 -1.50
CA ARG A 54 -0.44 -14.58 -0.53
C ARG A 54 0.08 -14.15 0.84
N ASN A 55 1.05 -13.25 0.90
CA ASN A 55 1.58 -12.77 2.17
C ASN A 55 0.58 -11.92 2.94
N ALA A 56 -0.43 -11.31 2.28
CA ALA A 56 -1.47 -10.57 2.98
C ALA A 56 -2.26 -11.46 3.96
N ASP A 57 -2.40 -12.76 3.68
CA ASP A 57 -3.06 -13.73 4.58
C ASP A 57 -2.30 -13.91 5.91
N TYR A 58 -0.98 -13.69 5.91
CA TYR A 58 -0.21 -13.72 7.15
C TYR A 58 -0.72 -12.63 8.10
N HIS A 59 -1.04 -11.42 7.60
CA HIS A 59 -1.50 -10.28 8.40
C HIS A 59 -2.98 -10.36 8.86
N ALA A 60 -3.54 -11.56 9.03
CA ALA A 60 -4.95 -11.80 9.36
C ALA A 60 -5.14 -12.47 10.74
N HIS A 61 -4.26 -12.17 11.70
CA HIS A 61 -4.28 -12.78 13.03
C HIS A 61 -5.49 -12.35 13.86
N LYS A 62 -6.55 -13.18 13.89
CA LYS A 62 -7.78 -12.91 14.68
C LYS A 62 -7.56 -12.86 16.20
N LYS A 63 -6.54 -13.56 16.70
CA LYS A 63 -6.17 -13.60 18.11
C LYS A 63 -4.65 -13.44 18.25
N PRO A 64 -4.18 -12.89 19.38
CA PRO A 64 -2.75 -12.77 19.62
C PRO A 64 -2.15 -14.17 19.74
N VAL A 65 -1.24 -14.50 18.85
CA VAL A 65 -0.59 -15.83 18.78
C VAL A 65 0.90 -15.67 18.56
N THR A 66 1.66 -16.70 18.90
CA THR A 66 3.02 -16.82 18.40
C THR A 66 2.94 -17.17 16.92
N VAL A 67 3.57 -16.35 16.10
CA VAL A 67 3.53 -16.44 14.64
C VAL A 67 4.78 -17.17 14.14
N ASP A 68 4.59 -18.11 13.22
CA ASP A 68 5.70 -18.69 12.46
C ASP A 68 5.96 -17.82 11.24
N THR A 69 7.09 -17.12 11.26
CA THR A 69 7.49 -16.19 10.20
C THR A 69 8.24 -16.87 9.07
N VAL A 70 8.68 -18.13 9.23
CA VAL A 70 9.52 -18.82 8.24
C VAL A 70 8.82 -18.92 6.89
N MET A 71 7.55 -19.35 6.90
CA MET A 71 6.76 -19.49 5.68
C MET A 71 6.38 -18.14 5.05
N ALA A 72 6.16 -17.11 5.87
CA ALA A 72 5.87 -15.76 5.40
C ALA A 72 7.09 -15.15 4.71
N HIS A 73 8.27 -15.26 5.33
CA HIS A 73 9.54 -14.86 4.71
C HIS A 73 9.85 -15.64 3.44
N ALA A 74 9.69 -16.97 3.43
CA ALA A 74 9.91 -17.77 2.21
C ALA A 74 8.95 -17.39 1.06
N THR A 75 7.72 -17.00 1.39
CA THR A 75 6.74 -16.49 0.43
C THR A 75 7.22 -15.18 -0.19
N LEU A 76 7.74 -14.25 0.62
CA LEU A 76 8.29 -12.98 0.15
C LEU A 76 9.61 -13.14 -0.61
N ASP A 77 10.49 -14.06 -0.21
CA ASP A 77 11.72 -14.38 -0.94
C ASP A 77 11.38 -14.89 -2.36
N THR A 78 10.32 -15.69 -2.49
CA THR A 78 9.80 -16.13 -3.80
C THR A 78 9.28 -14.95 -4.63
N ALA A 79 8.53 -14.02 -4.01
CA ALA A 79 8.05 -12.82 -4.70
C ALA A 79 9.23 -11.95 -5.18
N GLN A 80 10.23 -11.73 -4.33
CA GLN A 80 11.43 -10.94 -4.65
C GLN A 80 12.22 -11.54 -5.80
N LEU A 81 12.37 -12.87 -5.84
CA LEU A 81 13.03 -13.57 -6.94
C LEU A 81 12.27 -13.35 -8.26
N ALA A 82 10.96 -13.49 -8.24
CA ALA A 82 10.12 -13.31 -9.41
C ALA A 82 10.18 -11.87 -9.95
N PHE A 83 10.14 -10.87 -9.06
CA PHE A 83 10.28 -9.46 -9.44
C PHE A 83 11.68 -9.12 -9.98
N ASP A 84 12.76 -9.64 -9.37
CA ASP A 84 14.12 -9.46 -9.91
C ASP A 84 14.24 -10.03 -11.33
N ARG A 85 13.67 -11.22 -11.54
CA ARG A 85 13.67 -11.89 -12.84
C ARG A 85 12.89 -11.09 -13.88
N ALA A 86 11.67 -10.65 -13.55
CA ALA A 86 10.85 -9.82 -14.43
C ALA A 86 11.56 -8.51 -14.82
N ALA A 87 12.18 -7.83 -13.85
CA ALA A 87 12.89 -6.58 -14.07
C ALA A 87 14.10 -6.75 -15.02
N ARG A 88 14.89 -7.82 -14.85
CA ARG A 88 16.04 -8.12 -15.71
C ARG A 88 15.64 -8.46 -17.14
N LEU A 89 14.59 -9.26 -17.31
CA LEU A 89 14.14 -9.73 -18.63
C LEU A 89 13.49 -8.64 -19.50
N SER A 90 12.97 -7.58 -18.89
CA SER A 90 12.18 -6.55 -19.58
C SER A 90 12.70 -5.12 -19.34
N THR A 91 14.01 -4.94 -19.27
CA THR A 91 14.67 -3.66 -19.00
C THR A 91 14.12 -2.53 -19.90
N GLY A 92 13.83 -1.37 -19.31
CA GLY A 92 13.28 -0.20 -20.01
C GLY A 92 11.78 -0.28 -20.33
N THR A 93 11.05 -1.25 -19.77
CA THR A 93 9.60 -1.38 -19.95
C THR A 93 8.83 -1.12 -18.66
N ARG A 94 7.54 -0.83 -18.79
CA ARG A 94 6.60 -0.68 -17.66
C ARG A 94 6.55 -1.92 -16.75
N THR A 95 6.74 -3.11 -17.32
CA THR A 95 6.82 -4.37 -16.58
C THR A 95 8.03 -4.36 -15.64
N ALA A 96 9.20 -3.94 -16.14
CA ALA A 96 10.38 -3.81 -15.31
C ALA A 96 10.27 -2.68 -14.27
N ASP A 97 9.65 -1.54 -14.63
CA ASP A 97 9.38 -0.46 -13.67
C ASP A 97 8.50 -0.94 -12.52
N SER A 98 7.40 -1.63 -12.85
CA SER A 98 6.50 -2.22 -11.87
C SER A 98 7.19 -3.27 -11.01
N ALA A 99 7.96 -4.17 -11.63
CA ALA A 99 8.69 -5.20 -10.92
C ALA A 99 9.68 -4.63 -9.91
N ARG A 100 10.41 -3.54 -10.25
CA ARG A 100 11.29 -2.85 -9.30
C ARG A 100 10.53 -2.29 -8.10
N VAL A 101 9.39 -1.64 -8.32
CA VAL A 101 8.56 -1.11 -7.24
C VAL A 101 8.00 -2.22 -6.36
N TYR A 102 7.44 -3.27 -6.93
CA TYR A 102 6.91 -4.38 -6.13
C TYR A 102 7.99 -5.16 -5.37
N ARG A 103 9.24 -5.13 -5.86
CA ARG A 103 10.38 -5.65 -5.10
C ARG A 103 10.65 -4.84 -3.84
N VAL A 104 10.52 -3.51 -3.90
CA VAL A 104 10.54 -2.65 -2.70
C VAL A 104 9.38 -3.00 -1.78
N TYR A 105 8.18 -3.24 -2.33
CA TYR A 105 7.01 -3.58 -1.52
C TYR A 105 7.22 -4.90 -0.76
N ALA A 106 7.84 -5.91 -1.39
CA ALA A 106 8.18 -7.16 -0.73
C ALA A 106 9.17 -6.97 0.45
N TYR A 107 10.10 -6.01 0.37
CA TYR A 107 10.93 -5.63 1.53
C TYR A 107 10.10 -4.94 2.62
N GLY A 108 9.14 -4.10 2.25
CA GLY A 108 8.21 -3.49 3.20
C GLY A 108 7.36 -4.51 3.95
N GLU A 109 6.85 -5.52 3.25
CA GLU A 109 6.13 -6.63 3.86
C GLU A 109 6.99 -7.44 4.81
N ARG A 110 8.26 -7.69 4.44
CA ARG A 110 9.21 -8.36 5.33
C ARG A 110 9.46 -7.55 6.60
N ALA A 111 9.64 -6.25 6.46
CA ALA A 111 9.80 -5.36 7.59
C ALA A 111 8.53 -5.29 8.48
N ALA A 112 7.33 -5.42 7.90
CA ALA A 112 6.09 -5.49 8.65
C ALA A 112 6.00 -6.77 9.50
N ILE A 113 6.40 -7.93 8.94
CA ILE A 113 6.51 -9.20 9.68
C ILE A 113 7.49 -9.05 10.86
N ASP A 114 8.66 -8.45 10.61
CA ASP A 114 9.66 -8.22 11.65
C ASP A 114 9.19 -7.19 12.70
N TRP A 115 8.38 -6.21 12.30
CA TRP A 115 7.75 -5.28 13.24
C TRP A 115 6.80 -6.01 14.20
N GLU A 116 5.91 -6.83 13.67
CA GLU A 116 4.92 -7.57 14.46
C GLU A 116 5.59 -8.45 15.51
N THR A 117 6.66 -9.14 15.11
CA THR A 117 7.40 -10.08 15.97
C THR A 117 8.33 -9.39 16.96
N ALA A 118 9.09 -8.38 16.55
CA ALA A 118 10.20 -7.84 17.34
C ALA A 118 10.19 -6.31 17.54
N GLY A 119 9.25 -5.58 16.95
CA GLY A 119 9.09 -4.13 17.15
C GLY A 119 9.74 -3.27 16.06
N THR A 120 9.53 -1.95 16.13
CA THR A 120 9.95 -1.02 15.06
C THR A 120 11.44 -1.10 14.72
N SER A 121 12.31 -1.36 15.71
CA SER A 121 13.75 -1.51 15.47
C SER A 121 14.08 -2.70 14.56
N ALA A 122 13.35 -3.81 14.67
CA ALA A 122 13.53 -4.95 13.79
C ALA A 122 13.07 -4.63 12.36
N ALA A 123 11.96 -3.93 12.22
CA ALA A 123 11.51 -3.42 10.92
C ALA A 123 12.55 -2.51 10.26
N THR A 124 13.15 -1.59 11.02
CA THR A 124 14.25 -0.73 10.52
C THR A 124 15.44 -1.55 10.03
N LEU A 125 15.83 -2.60 10.76
CA LEU A 125 16.93 -3.48 10.34
C LEU A 125 16.60 -4.23 9.04
N ALA A 126 15.36 -4.68 8.87
CA ALA A 126 14.92 -5.34 7.63
C ALA A 126 15.02 -4.39 6.42
N TRP A 127 14.65 -3.12 6.59
CA TRP A 127 14.76 -2.10 5.54
C TRP A 127 16.21 -1.75 5.16
N HIS A 128 17.17 -1.90 6.08
CA HIS A 128 18.60 -1.74 5.76
C HIS A 128 19.14 -2.83 4.82
N ALA A 129 18.39 -3.91 4.57
CA ALA A 129 18.75 -4.93 3.60
C ALA A 129 18.33 -4.56 2.16
N VAL A 130 17.60 -3.45 1.95
CA VAL A 130 17.24 -2.99 0.60
C VAL A 130 18.51 -2.59 -0.17
N PRO A 131 18.76 -3.13 -1.37
CA PRO A 131 19.89 -2.74 -2.20
C PRO A 131 19.89 -1.24 -2.51
N GLU A 132 21.06 -0.59 -2.50
CA GLU A 132 21.17 0.87 -2.70
C GLU A 132 20.64 1.35 -4.07
N ASP A 133 20.67 0.48 -5.07
CA ASP A 133 20.16 0.73 -6.43
C ASP A 133 18.65 0.45 -6.56
N LEU A 134 18.04 -0.21 -5.58
CA LEU A 134 16.61 -0.50 -5.56
C LEU A 134 15.84 0.64 -4.88
N LYS A 135 15.34 1.57 -5.69
CA LYS A 135 14.60 2.75 -5.23
C LYS A 135 13.19 2.80 -5.80
N LEU A 136 12.32 3.51 -5.09
CA LEU A 136 11.04 3.89 -5.66
C LEU A 136 11.25 4.96 -6.76
N PRO A 137 10.39 5.01 -7.79
CA PRO A 137 10.40 6.12 -8.74
C PRO A 137 10.12 7.44 -8.00
N PRO A 138 10.65 8.58 -8.49
CA PRO A 138 10.55 9.88 -7.80
C PRO A 138 9.13 10.27 -7.39
N VAL A 139 8.12 9.95 -8.20
CA VAL A 139 6.71 10.27 -7.90
C VAL A 139 6.17 9.53 -6.67
N LEU A 140 6.63 8.30 -6.42
CA LEU A 140 6.29 7.56 -5.20
C LEU A 140 7.11 8.04 -4.00
N GLU A 141 8.38 8.44 -4.22
CA GLU A 141 9.17 9.05 -3.15
C GLU A 141 8.57 10.38 -2.67
N GLU A 142 8.15 11.23 -3.61
CA GLU A 142 7.45 12.49 -3.34
C GLU A 142 6.13 12.27 -2.61
N LEU A 143 5.34 11.27 -3.01
CA LEU A 143 4.12 10.88 -2.28
C LEU A 143 4.43 10.54 -0.82
N GLY A 144 5.41 9.67 -0.58
CA GLY A 144 5.79 9.26 0.76
C GLY A 144 6.29 10.45 1.59
N GLU A 145 7.18 11.27 1.06
CA GLU A 145 7.71 12.45 1.75
C GLU A 145 6.57 13.42 2.13
N ASN A 146 5.67 13.69 1.20
CA ASN A 146 4.54 14.57 1.42
C ASN A 146 3.57 14.01 2.48
N LEU A 147 3.30 12.70 2.48
CA LEU A 147 2.48 12.05 3.52
C LEU A 147 3.13 12.12 4.90
N LEU A 148 4.44 11.86 4.99
CA LEU A 148 5.18 11.96 6.25
C LEU A 148 5.20 13.41 6.75
N ARG A 149 5.44 14.39 5.87
CA ARG A 149 5.42 15.82 6.21
C ARG A 149 4.04 16.28 6.69
N ALA A 150 2.97 15.77 6.09
CA ALA A 150 1.60 16.19 6.42
C ALA A 150 1.15 15.76 7.83
N CYS A 151 1.67 14.66 8.36
CA CYS A 151 1.29 14.15 9.68
C CYS A 151 2.06 14.84 10.83
N PRO A 152 1.39 15.25 11.93
CA PRO A 152 2.03 15.92 13.07
C PRO A 152 3.19 15.15 13.71
N HIS A 153 4.01 15.86 14.45
CA HIS A 153 5.15 15.29 15.17
C HIS A 153 4.71 14.15 16.10
N GLN A 154 5.49 13.05 16.08
CA GLN A 154 5.23 11.82 16.84
C GLN A 154 3.90 11.11 16.55
N GLY A 155 3.14 11.55 15.54
CA GLY A 155 1.82 11.03 15.22
C GLY A 155 1.79 9.59 14.72
N ILE A 156 0.58 9.04 14.64
CA ILE A 156 0.28 7.79 13.93
C ILE A 156 -0.32 8.15 12.58
N LEU A 157 0.26 7.67 11.48
CA LEU A 157 -0.31 7.76 10.14
C LEU A 157 -0.98 6.44 9.76
N PHE A 158 -2.29 6.47 9.63
CA PHE A 158 -3.05 5.40 8.98
C PHE A 158 -3.05 5.58 7.47
N THR A 159 -2.65 4.53 6.76
CA THR A 159 -2.65 4.43 5.29
C THR A 159 -3.77 3.51 4.81
N ALA A 160 -4.30 3.81 3.62
CA ALA A 160 -5.51 3.17 3.09
C ALA A 160 -5.23 1.98 2.18
N GLY A 161 -4.09 1.97 1.48
CA GLY A 161 -3.74 0.90 0.55
C GLY A 161 -2.23 0.72 0.43
N GLU A 162 -1.81 -0.07 -0.55
CA GLU A 162 -0.40 -0.40 -0.72
C GLU A 162 0.42 0.80 -1.21
N THR A 163 -0.10 1.61 -2.14
CA THR A 163 0.66 2.73 -2.70
C THR A 163 1.12 3.74 -1.64
N ASP A 164 0.21 4.21 -0.79
CA ASP A 164 0.54 5.15 0.29
C ASP A 164 1.26 4.49 1.45
N THR A 165 0.93 3.22 1.78
CA THR A 165 1.67 2.44 2.79
C THR A 165 3.14 2.30 2.43
N GLN A 166 3.43 1.80 1.23
CA GLN A 166 4.77 1.43 0.83
C GLN A 166 5.63 2.66 0.53
N ALA A 167 5.03 3.71 -0.05
CA ALA A 167 5.69 5.01 -0.19
C ALA A 167 6.07 5.57 1.19
N ALA A 168 5.14 5.61 2.15
CA ALA A 168 5.42 6.14 3.48
C ALA A 168 6.45 5.28 4.24
N TRP A 169 6.35 3.94 4.16
CA TRP A 169 7.30 3.03 4.80
C TRP A 169 8.70 3.15 4.21
N TYR A 170 8.86 3.16 2.89
CA TYR A 170 10.17 3.30 2.26
C TYR A 170 10.86 4.60 2.69
N LEU A 171 10.15 5.74 2.66
CA LEU A 171 10.72 7.02 3.05
C LEU A 171 11.05 7.06 4.55
N ARG A 172 10.23 6.42 5.39
CA ARG A 172 10.47 6.39 6.83
C ARG A 172 11.64 5.49 7.21
N PHE A 173 11.64 4.26 6.72
CA PHE A 173 12.54 3.22 7.20
C PHE A 173 13.81 3.11 6.35
N ALA A 174 13.71 3.14 5.02
CA ALA A 174 14.88 3.06 4.15
C ALA A 174 15.61 4.40 4.04
N ARG A 175 14.86 5.51 4.00
CA ARG A 175 15.43 6.87 3.87
C ARG A 175 15.55 7.62 5.20
N GLY A 176 15.04 7.05 6.30
CA GLY A 176 15.16 7.62 7.64
C GLY A 176 14.38 8.92 7.86
N LEU A 177 13.40 9.24 7.02
CA LEU A 177 12.59 10.45 7.18
C LEU A 177 11.54 10.27 8.26
N ARG A 178 11.37 11.28 9.12
CA ARG A 178 10.33 11.28 10.17
C ARG A 178 10.27 9.96 10.98
N PRO A 179 11.39 9.51 11.58
CA PRO A 179 11.43 8.28 12.36
C PRO A 179 10.55 8.36 13.63
N ASP A 180 10.10 9.57 13.98
CA ASP A 180 9.15 9.84 15.05
C ASP A 180 7.73 9.33 14.75
N LEU A 181 7.35 9.21 13.48
CA LEU A 181 6.02 8.75 13.07
C LEU A 181 5.87 7.24 13.25
N MET A 182 4.64 6.79 13.43
CA MET A 182 4.26 5.38 13.31
C MET A 182 3.31 5.23 12.12
N ILE A 183 3.64 4.37 11.16
CA ILE A 183 2.84 4.20 9.93
C ILE A 183 2.15 2.84 10.00
N VAL A 184 0.83 2.82 10.00
CA VAL A 184 0.04 1.61 10.20
C VAL A 184 -0.98 1.48 9.05
N PRO A 185 -0.92 0.39 8.25
CA PRO A 185 -1.98 0.09 7.29
C PRO A 185 -3.29 -0.15 8.04
N PHE A 186 -4.34 0.60 7.72
CA PHE A 186 -5.56 0.59 8.53
C PHE A 186 -6.32 -0.75 8.44
N GLU A 187 -6.28 -1.43 7.29
CA GLU A 187 -6.83 -2.78 7.18
C GLU A 187 -6.17 -3.75 8.16
N ARG A 188 -4.84 -3.68 8.31
CA ARG A 188 -4.09 -4.49 9.28
C ARG A 188 -4.39 -4.07 10.71
N TRP A 189 -4.55 -2.79 11.00
CA TRP A 189 -5.01 -2.32 12.32
C TRP A 189 -6.35 -2.96 12.74
N ARG A 190 -7.28 -3.10 11.79
CA ARG A 190 -8.59 -3.72 12.04
C ARG A 190 -8.50 -5.24 12.16
N GLY A 191 -7.78 -5.89 11.25
CA GLY A 191 -7.75 -7.34 11.07
C GLY A 191 -6.70 -8.09 11.88
N ASP A 192 -5.56 -7.46 12.16
CA ASP A 192 -4.39 -8.10 12.78
C ASP A 192 -4.24 -7.73 14.25
N SER A 193 -4.57 -8.67 15.13
CA SER A 193 -4.42 -8.49 16.57
C SER A 193 -2.97 -8.52 17.06
N VAL A 194 -2.04 -9.15 16.34
CA VAL A 194 -0.60 -9.17 16.67
C VAL A 194 -0.01 -7.79 16.42
N LEU A 195 -0.22 -7.23 15.22
CA LEU A 195 0.20 -5.87 14.89
C LEU A 195 -0.44 -4.85 15.84
N ARG A 196 -1.76 -4.93 16.02
CA ARG A 196 -2.49 -4.00 16.90
C ARG A 196 -1.93 -4.01 18.32
N ASN A 197 -1.67 -5.19 18.89
CA ASN A 197 -1.07 -5.28 20.22
C ASN A 197 0.37 -4.75 20.27
N ARG A 198 1.15 -4.90 19.19
CA ARG A 198 2.49 -4.32 19.10
C ARG A 198 2.43 -2.81 19.15
N VAL A 199 1.63 -2.20 18.29
CA VAL A 199 1.40 -0.75 18.23
C VAL A 199 0.90 -0.24 19.57
N LEU A 200 -0.08 -0.89 20.19
CA LEU A 200 -0.61 -0.50 21.50
C LEU A 200 0.48 -0.49 22.59
N ARG A 201 1.38 -1.48 22.61
CA ARG A 201 2.52 -1.50 23.54
C ARG A 201 3.47 -0.33 23.31
N GLU A 202 3.83 -0.04 22.06
CA GLU A 202 4.69 1.09 21.69
C GLU A 202 4.05 2.44 22.05
N MET A 203 2.72 2.50 21.95
CA MET A 203 1.91 3.66 22.33
C MET A 203 1.61 3.75 23.82
N LYS A 204 2.00 2.75 24.62
CA LYS A 204 1.72 2.64 26.06
C LYS A 204 0.23 2.76 26.40
N THR A 205 -0.64 2.25 25.54
CA THR A 205 -2.10 2.16 25.76
C THR A 205 -2.59 0.72 25.62
N ARG A 206 -3.76 0.41 26.17
CA ARG A 206 -4.44 -0.89 26.02
C ARG A 206 -5.74 -0.79 25.23
N ASP A 207 -6.25 0.42 25.03
CA ASP A 207 -7.49 0.65 24.29
C ASP A 207 -7.18 0.89 22.80
N PRO A 208 -7.64 0.00 21.89
CA PRO A 208 -7.47 0.14 20.46
C PRO A 208 -8.39 1.17 19.81
N SER A 209 -9.27 1.84 20.55
CA SER A 209 -10.15 2.85 19.98
C SER A 209 -9.34 4.04 19.43
N LEU A 210 -9.73 4.56 18.26
CA LEU A 210 -9.10 5.78 17.73
C LEU A 210 -9.19 6.96 18.70
N ARG A 211 -10.22 6.98 19.55
CA ARG A 211 -10.37 7.97 20.62
C ARG A 211 -9.25 7.86 21.66
N ALA A 212 -8.91 6.66 22.11
CA ALA A 212 -7.81 6.48 23.05
C ALA A 212 -6.46 6.76 22.40
N LEU A 213 -6.27 6.37 21.15
CA LEU A 213 -5.06 6.72 20.39
C LEU A 213 -4.89 8.24 20.26
N SER A 214 -5.98 8.95 19.94
CA SER A 214 -5.97 10.40 19.74
C SER A 214 -5.73 11.21 21.02
N GLN A 215 -5.99 10.62 22.19
CA GLN A 215 -5.60 11.17 23.49
C GLN A 215 -4.10 11.03 23.75
N ALA A 216 -3.48 9.96 23.25
CA ALA A 216 -2.05 9.72 23.44
C ALA A 216 -1.19 10.54 22.45
N ARG A 217 -1.58 10.58 21.18
CA ARG A 217 -0.85 11.28 20.10
C ARG A 217 -1.80 11.78 19.02
N ALA A 218 -1.33 12.65 18.14
CA ALA A 218 -2.04 12.95 16.90
C ALA A 218 -2.23 11.66 16.08
N VAL A 219 -3.43 11.49 15.52
CA VAL A 219 -3.75 10.42 14.58
C VAL A 219 -4.09 11.06 13.24
N CYS A 220 -3.39 10.63 12.20
CA CYS A 220 -3.57 11.02 10.82
C CYS A 220 -4.18 9.88 10.03
N ALA A 221 -4.98 10.19 9.03
CA ALA A 221 -5.37 9.27 7.98
C ALA A 221 -5.04 9.89 6.63
N SER A 222 -4.30 9.18 5.79
CA SER A 222 -3.99 9.59 4.42
C SER A 222 -5.27 9.87 3.63
N MET A 223 -5.29 10.87 2.75
CA MET A 223 -6.43 11.10 1.84
C MET A 223 -6.60 10.02 0.76
N ALA A 224 -5.90 8.88 0.86
CA ALA A 224 -6.15 7.68 0.09
C ALA A 224 -7.38 6.89 0.58
N PHE A 225 -7.96 7.20 1.75
CA PHE A 225 -9.30 6.69 2.12
C PHE A 225 -10.39 7.45 1.38
N GLU A 226 -11.56 6.85 1.17
CA GLU A 226 -12.72 7.59 0.64
C GLU A 226 -13.27 8.57 1.68
N ARG A 227 -13.22 8.17 2.95
CA ARG A 227 -13.67 8.93 4.12
C ARG A 227 -12.73 8.64 5.30
N PRO A 228 -12.61 9.55 6.27
CA PRO A 228 -11.74 9.30 7.40
C PRO A 228 -12.23 8.07 8.22
N PRO A 229 -11.31 7.24 8.74
CA PRO A 229 -11.67 6.07 9.54
C PRO A 229 -12.49 6.42 10.78
N ASP A 230 -13.45 5.54 11.14
CA ASP A 230 -14.33 5.67 12.30
C ASP A 230 -14.93 7.08 12.50
N GLU A 231 -15.32 7.76 11.42
CA GLU A 231 -15.84 9.14 11.39
C GLU A 231 -17.01 9.41 12.34
N ARG A 232 -17.74 8.36 12.74
CA ARG A 232 -18.84 8.43 13.70
C ARG A 232 -18.38 8.56 15.16
N THR A 233 -17.15 8.19 15.47
CA THR A 233 -16.65 8.04 16.86
C THR A 233 -15.65 9.11 17.26
N VAL A 234 -14.95 9.69 16.29
CA VAL A 234 -13.92 10.72 16.46
C VAL A 234 -14.13 11.85 15.47
N LYS A 235 -13.84 13.08 15.90
CA LYS A 235 -13.92 14.27 15.05
C LYS A 235 -12.60 14.44 14.30
N TRP A 236 -12.67 14.51 12.98
CA TRP A 236 -11.52 14.72 12.10
C TRP A 236 -11.46 16.17 11.61
N ASN A 237 -10.27 16.74 11.62
CA ASN A 237 -9.94 18.00 10.97
C ASN A 237 -9.29 17.71 9.62
N LYS A 238 -9.67 18.45 8.59
CA LYS A 238 -9.04 18.36 7.28
C LYS A 238 -7.76 19.17 7.26
N ARG A 239 -6.69 18.58 6.74
CA ARG A 239 -5.40 19.23 6.49
C ARG A 239 -4.94 18.85 5.08
N PRO A 240 -3.94 19.54 4.49
CA PRO A 240 -3.34 19.10 3.24
C PRO A 240 -2.93 17.62 3.34
N LEU A 241 -3.40 16.79 2.40
CA LEU A 241 -3.07 15.37 2.23
C LEU A 241 -3.53 14.39 3.34
N VAL A 242 -3.97 14.86 4.50
CA VAL A 242 -4.40 14.00 5.63
C VAL A 242 -5.61 14.56 6.37
N TRP A 243 -6.43 13.67 6.92
CA TRP A 243 -7.30 14.01 8.04
C TRP A 243 -6.53 13.84 9.34
N VAL A 244 -6.76 14.70 10.33
CA VAL A 244 -6.09 14.62 11.63
C VAL A 244 -7.08 14.72 12.79
N THR A 245 -6.84 13.96 13.85
CA THR A 245 -7.55 14.05 15.13
C THR A 245 -6.57 13.91 16.30
N GLY A 246 -6.98 14.33 17.50
CA GLY A 246 -6.15 14.21 18.71
C GLY A 246 -5.23 15.38 18.98
N ASN A 247 -4.17 15.11 19.73
CA ASN A 247 -3.22 16.11 20.23
C ASN A 247 -2.27 16.61 19.13
N GLU A 248 -2.64 17.69 18.43
CA GLU A 248 -1.80 18.41 17.47
C GLU A 248 -1.54 19.87 17.91
N THR A 249 -0.40 20.43 17.51
CA THR A 249 -0.04 21.82 17.76
C THR A 249 -0.08 22.66 16.48
N LYS A 250 -0.02 24.00 16.61
CA LYS A 250 0.11 24.88 15.43
C LYS A 250 1.44 24.67 14.70
N ALA A 251 2.50 24.28 15.40
CA ALA A 251 3.82 24.02 14.82
C ALA A 251 3.81 22.79 13.90
N ASP A 252 2.86 21.88 14.09
CA ASP A 252 2.69 20.71 13.24
C ASP A 252 2.05 21.04 11.89
N ARG A 253 1.56 22.28 11.68
CA ARG A 253 0.86 22.68 10.46
C ARG A 253 1.81 22.98 9.32
N VAL A 254 1.64 22.25 8.23
CA VAL A 254 2.36 22.48 6.97
C VAL A 254 1.41 23.21 6.00
N PRO A 255 1.74 24.43 5.58
CA PRO A 255 1.01 25.14 4.55
C PRO A 255 0.97 24.38 3.21
N PRO A 256 -0.11 24.50 2.41
CA PRO A 256 -0.22 23.79 1.14
C PRO A 256 0.93 24.05 0.16
N GLN A 257 1.47 25.27 0.16
CA GLN A 257 2.56 25.68 -0.73
C GLN A 257 3.93 25.09 -0.36
N ASP A 258 4.07 24.51 0.83
CA ASP A 258 5.33 23.91 1.29
C ASP A 258 5.42 22.41 0.90
N PHE A 259 4.39 21.87 0.25
CA PHE A 259 4.43 20.56 -0.40
C PHE A 259 4.97 20.70 -1.82
N VAL A 260 5.78 19.72 -2.25
CA VAL A 260 6.41 19.71 -3.58
C VAL A 260 5.69 18.69 -4.46
N PHE A 261 5.44 19.05 -5.72
CA PHE A 261 4.76 18.21 -6.72
C PHE A 261 5.53 18.12 -8.06
N ALA A 262 6.83 18.38 -8.02
CA ALA A 262 7.68 18.40 -9.20
C ALA A 262 7.87 17.00 -9.80
N ALA A 263 8.00 15.97 -8.95
CA ALA A 263 8.13 14.59 -9.41
C ALA A 263 6.82 14.10 -10.04
N LEU A 264 5.66 14.49 -9.50
CA LEU A 264 4.38 14.24 -10.15
C LEU A 264 4.29 14.93 -11.52
N LYS A 265 4.71 16.19 -11.64
CA LYS A 265 4.71 16.90 -12.93
C LYS A 265 5.55 16.17 -13.97
N GLN A 266 6.79 15.81 -13.61
CA GLN A 266 7.66 15.04 -14.48
C GLN A 266 7.02 13.69 -14.87
N ALA A 267 6.44 12.97 -13.90
CA ALA A 267 5.82 11.68 -14.13
C ALA A 267 4.56 11.77 -15.02
N VAL A 268 3.82 12.88 -14.98
CA VAL A 268 2.74 13.17 -15.93
C VAL A 268 3.29 13.39 -17.33
N ASP A 269 4.30 14.25 -17.48
CA ASP A 269 4.90 14.58 -18.78
C ASP A 269 5.51 13.34 -19.46
N GLU A 270 6.18 12.50 -18.68
CA GLU A 270 6.85 11.28 -19.13
C GLU A 270 5.93 10.06 -19.24
N HIS A 271 4.66 10.19 -18.85
CA HIS A 271 3.68 9.09 -18.82
C HIS A 271 4.19 7.88 -18.00
N ASP A 272 4.79 8.17 -16.84
CA ASP A 272 5.32 7.16 -15.91
C ASP A 272 4.22 6.17 -15.50
N THR A 273 4.61 4.91 -15.37
CA THR A 273 3.77 3.77 -14.97
C THR A 273 3.01 4.03 -13.66
N TRP A 274 3.61 4.75 -12.71
CA TRP A 274 3.07 4.96 -11.36
C TRP A 274 2.36 6.30 -11.16
N THR A 275 2.23 7.12 -12.22
CA THR A 275 1.45 8.36 -12.18
C THR A 275 -0.02 8.14 -11.78
N PRO A 276 -0.77 7.19 -12.38
CA PRO A 276 -2.20 7.04 -12.09
C PRO A 276 -2.54 6.80 -10.61
N PRO A 277 -1.90 5.86 -9.88
CA PRO A 277 -2.22 5.64 -8.48
C PRO A 277 -1.86 6.83 -7.58
N VAL A 278 -0.79 7.57 -7.89
CA VAL A 278 -0.40 8.77 -7.13
C VAL A 278 -1.38 9.92 -7.39
N THR A 279 -1.72 10.18 -8.66
CA THR A 279 -2.72 11.19 -9.04
C THR A 279 -4.07 10.92 -8.39
N ALA A 280 -4.48 9.65 -8.25
CA ALA A 280 -5.74 9.30 -7.59
C ALA A 280 -5.78 9.77 -6.12
N ILE A 281 -4.67 9.65 -5.38
CA ILE A 281 -4.56 10.09 -3.99
C ILE A 281 -4.56 11.61 -3.91
N TYR A 282 -3.81 12.29 -4.79
CA TYR A 282 -3.77 13.75 -4.81
C TYR A 282 -5.08 14.39 -5.24
N ARG A 283 -5.75 13.83 -6.26
CA ARG A 283 -7.09 14.25 -6.65
C ARG A 283 -8.07 14.16 -5.49
N ARG A 284 -8.02 13.06 -4.71
CA ARG A 284 -8.87 12.92 -3.52
C ARG A 284 -8.50 13.91 -2.41
N SER A 285 -7.22 14.22 -2.27
CA SER A 285 -6.74 15.26 -1.35
C SER A 285 -7.28 16.63 -1.71
N VAL A 286 -7.28 17.00 -3.00
CA VAL A 286 -7.85 18.25 -3.52
C VAL A 286 -9.36 18.33 -3.26
N VAL A 287 -10.10 17.26 -3.58
CA VAL A 287 -11.56 17.19 -3.33
C VAL A 287 -11.87 17.42 -1.85
N ASN A 288 -11.04 16.88 -0.95
CA ASN A 288 -11.24 17.06 0.48
C ASN A 288 -10.73 18.41 1.00
N PHE A 289 -9.66 18.93 0.43
CA PHE A 289 -8.96 20.14 0.85
C PHE A 289 -8.58 20.99 -0.37
N GLY A 290 -9.50 21.86 -0.81
CA GLY A 290 -9.31 22.70 -2.00
C GLY A 290 -8.13 23.70 -1.90
N GLY A 291 -7.64 23.99 -0.70
CA GLY A 291 -6.47 24.86 -0.50
C GLY A 291 -5.17 24.29 -1.10
N LEU A 292 -5.15 23.01 -1.50
CA LEU A 292 -4.03 22.41 -2.25
C LEU A 292 -3.96 22.89 -3.70
N CYS A 293 -5.04 23.43 -4.27
CA CYS A 293 -5.06 23.78 -5.69
C CYS A 293 -4.02 24.81 -6.09
N LYS A 294 -3.82 25.84 -5.28
CA LYS A 294 -2.78 26.84 -5.53
C LYS A 294 -1.37 26.23 -5.58
N ALA A 295 -1.12 25.20 -4.79
CA ALA A 295 0.16 24.49 -4.83
C ALA A 295 0.29 23.69 -6.12
N PHE A 296 -0.73 22.92 -6.53
CA PHE A 296 -0.72 22.19 -7.79
C PHE A 296 -0.67 23.08 -9.03
N GLU A 297 -1.31 24.24 -9.02
CA GLU A 297 -1.23 25.26 -10.09
C GLU A 297 0.20 25.73 -10.33
N THR A 298 1.00 25.85 -9.26
CA THR A 298 2.43 26.24 -9.37
C THR A 298 3.26 25.23 -10.16
N PHE A 299 2.81 23.98 -10.22
CA PHE A 299 3.43 22.89 -10.97
C PHE A 299 2.66 22.51 -12.24
N GLU A 300 1.68 23.32 -12.67
CA GLU A 300 0.84 23.07 -13.86
C GLU A 300 0.05 21.74 -13.79
N LEU A 301 -0.32 21.32 -12.58
CA LEU A 301 -0.99 20.03 -12.33
C LEU A 301 -2.50 20.16 -12.06
N GLY A 302 -3.06 21.37 -12.14
CA GLY A 302 -4.44 21.67 -11.74
C GLY A 302 -5.48 20.76 -12.38
N ASP A 303 -5.42 20.58 -13.71
CA ASP A 303 -6.36 19.73 -14.45
C ASP A 303 -6.23 18.25 -14.06
N GLU A 304 -5.00 17.77 -13.87
CA GLU A 304 -4.72 16.37 -13.54
C GLU A 304 -5.30 15.96 -12.19
N VAL A 305 -5.20 16.85 -11.20
CA VAL A 305 -5.73 16.61 -9.85
C VAL A 305 -7.15 17.13 -9.65
N GLY A 306 -7.76 17.72 -10.69
CA GLY A 306 -9.15 18.17 -10.66
C GLY A 306 -9.40 19.47 -9.87
N CYS A 307 -8.43 20.37 -9.85
CA CYS A 307 -8.62 21.75 -9.42
C CYS A 307 -9.46 22.50 -10.46
N ARG A 308 -10.65 22.96 -10.06
CA ARG A 308 -11.58 23.72 -10.89
C ARG A 308 -12.07 24.94 -10.13
#